data_AF-A0A847YXD0-F1
#
_entry.id   AF-A0A847YXD0-F1
#
_cell.length_a   1.000
_cell.length_b   1.000
_cell.length_c   1.000
_cell.angle_alpha   90.00
_cell.angle_beta   90.00
_cell.angle_gamma   90.00
#
_symmetry.space_group_name_H-M   'P 1'
#
loop_
_entity.id
_entity.type
_entity.pdbx_description
1 polymer ?
#
loop_
_entity_poly.entity_id
_entity_poly.type
_entity_poly.pdbx_seq_one_letter_code
_entity_poly.pdbx_strand_id
1 'polypeptide(L)'
;MNILHKKPKSDILHSHYFILCLGLAGGAGFYFLCMGQLALQVAIIIGTGLFYILWGTLHHAHEGDFHPKIVLEYTLVASLAMALLLTLILRT
;
A
#
# COMPACT_ATOMS: atom_id res chain seq x y z
N MET A 1 10.45 -25.13 31.52
CA MET A 1 9.99 -25.57 30.18
C MET A 1 9.36 -24.35 29.51
N ASN A 2 10.13 -23.59 28.72
CA ASN A 2 9.65 -22.35 28.11
C ASN A 2 8.85 -22.68 26.85
N ILE A 3 7.53 -22.57 26.95
CA ILE A 3 6.64 -22.73 25.81
C ILE A 3 6.72 -21.41 25.03
N LEU A 4 7.68 -21.31 24.11
CA LEU A 4 7.68 -20.26 23.10
C LEU A 4 6.45 -20.51 22.24
N HIS A 5 5.37 -19.79 22.56
CA HIS A 5 4.14 -19.70 21.78
C HIS A 5 4.50 -19.00 20.46
N LYS A 6 5.15 -19.73 19.56
CA LYS A 6 5.45 -19.29 18.21
C LYS A 6 4.09 -19.18 17.52
N LYS A 7 3.56 -17.95 17.41
CA LYS A 7 2.28 -17.69 16.72
C LYS A 7 2.29 -18.45 15.39
N PRO A 8 1.23 -19.20 15.06
CA PRO A 8 1.19 -19.94 13.82
C PRO A 8 1.35 -18.96 12.66
N LYS A 9 2.21 -19.31 11.70
CA LYS A 9 2.62 -18.45 10.57
C LYS A 9 1.40 -17.88 9.80
N SER A 10 0.26 -18.57 9.84
CA SER A 10 -1.03 -18.17 9.25
C SER A 10 -1.65 -16.92 9.88
N ASP A 11 -1.61 -16.77 11.21
CA ASP A 11 -2.31 -15.67 11.90
C ASP A 11 -1.62 -14.31 11.66
N ILE A 12 -0.31 -14.35 11.48
CA ILE A 12 0.50 -13.19 11.11
C ILE A 12 0.19 -12.81 9.66
N LEU A 13 0.11 -13.79 8.75
CA LEU A 13 -0.19 -13.56 7.34
C LEU A 13 -1.49 -12.74 7.15
N HIS A 14 -2.59 -13.17 7.79
CA HIS A 14 -3.88 -12.49 7.69
C HIS A 14 -3.86 -11.04 8.21
N SER A 15 -3.06 -10.76 9.24
CA SER A 15 -2.97 -9.43 9.84
C SER A 15 -2.28 -8.42 8.91
N HIS A 16 -1.28 -8.85 8.13
CA HIS A 16 -0.54 -7.96 7.25
C HIS A 16 -1.36 -7.55 6.03
N TYR A 17 -2.10 -8.48 5.41
CA TYR A 17 -3.00 -8.16 4.30
C TYR A 17 -4.20 -7.32 4.75
N PHE A 18 -4.67 -7.48 5.99
CA PHE A 18 -5.71 -6.61 6.53
C PHE A 18 -5.26 -5.14 6.58
N ILE A 19 -4.01 -4.89 7.01
CA ILE A 19 -3.43 -3.54 7.01
C ILE A 19 -3.35 -2.97 5.58
N LEU A 20 -2.95 -3.79 4.60
CA LEU A 20 -2.95 -3.37 3.19
C LEU A 20 -4.34 -2.96 2.73
N CYS A 21 -5.33 -3.84 2.93
CA CYS A 21 -6.71 -3.58 2.53
C CYS A 21 -7.26 -2.31 3.18
N LEU A 22 -7.01 -2.13 4.48
CA LEU A 22 -7.46 -0.96 5.21
C LEU A 22 -6.79 0.32 4.69
N GLY A 23 -5.48 0.29 4.41
CA GLY A 23 -4.75 1.43 3.88
C GLY A 23 -5.20 1.81 2.47
N LEU A 24 -5.41 0.84 1.58
CA LEU A 24 -5.90 1.08 0.22
C LEU A 24 -7.36 1.56 0.22
N ALA A 25 -8.23 0.92 0.99
CA ALA A 25 -9.63 1.34 1.11
C ALA A 25 -9.74 2.74 1.75
N GLY A 26 -8.92 3.02 2.76
CA GLY A 26 -8.82 4.34 3.38
C GLY A 26 -8.37 5.40 2.38
N GLY A 27 -7.28 5.15 1.64
CA GLY A 27 -6.80 6.05 0.59
C GLY A 27 -7.85 6.34 -0.48
N ALA A 28 -8.53 5.29 -0.98
CA ALA A 28 -9.63 5.44 -1.92
C ALA A 28 -10.80 6.24 -1.33
N GLY A 29 -11.21 5.94 -0.08
CA GLY A 29 -12.26 6.67 0.63
C GLY A 29 -11.93 8.16 0.76
N PHE A 30 -10.73 8.50 1.24
CA PHE A 30 -10.28 9.88 1.35
C PHE A 30 -10.20 10.58 -0.01
N TYR A 31 -9.75 9.88 -1.07
CA TYR A 31 -9.72 10.45 -2.42
C TYR A 31 -11.10 10.93 -2.88
N PHE A 32 -12.15 10.14 -2.63
CA PHE A 32 -13.53 10.50 -2.96
C PHE A 32 -14.08 11.60 -2.04
N LEU A 33 -13.77 11.57 -0.74
CA LEU A 33 -14.19 12.61 0.21
C LEU A 33 -13.58 13.98 -0.10
N CYS A 34 -12.37 14.01 -0.66
CA CYS A 34 -11.66 15.23 -1.04
C CYS A 34 -11.88 15.63 -2.50
N MET A 35 -12.89 15.08 -3.20
CA MET A 35 -13.20 15.50 -4.58
C MET A 35 -13.43 17.02 -4.68
N GLY A 36 -12.80 17.61 -5.70
CA GLY A 36 -12.78 19.07 -5.91
C GLY A 36 -11.62 19.79 -5.22
N GLN A 37 -10.88 19.13 -4.32
CA GLN A 37 -9.68 19.68 -3.67
C GLN A 37 -8.41 19.06 -4.25
N LEU A 38 -7.97 19.59 -5.41
CA LEU A 38 -6.84 19.08 -6.19
C LEU A 38 -5.62 18.74 -5.33
N ALA A 39 -5.17 19.68 -4.50
CA ALA A 39 -3.97 19.51 -3.68
C ALA A 39 -4.09 18.32 -2.71
N LEU A 40 -5.26 18.13 -2.08
CA LEU A 40 -5.49 17.00 -1.18
C LEU A 40 -5.57 15.68 -1.94
N GLN A 41 -6.26 15.64 -3.09
CA GLN A 41 -6.34 14.42 -3.88
C GLN A 41 -4.97 13.95 -4.37
N VAL A 42 -4.12 14.89 -4.82
CA VAL A 42 -2.73 14.58 -5.20
C VAL A 42 -1.93 14.06 -4.00
N ALA A 43 -2.05 14.71 -2.83
CA ALA A 43 -1.38 14.25 -1.62
C ALA A 43 -1.83 12.83 -1.20
N ILE A 44 -3.12 12.52 -1.31
CA ILE A 44 -3.69 11.20 -1.02
C ILE A 44 -3.14 10.16 -2.01
N ILE A 45 -3.13 10.46 -3.31
CA ILE A 45 -2.59 9.56 -4.34
C ILE A 45 -1.13 9.20 -4.04
N ILE A 46 -0.30 10.21 -3.79
CA ILE A 46 1.13 10.01 -3.49
C ILE A 46 1.30 9.23 -2.18
N GLY A 47 0.57 9.62 -1.14
CA GLY A 47 0.63 8.96 0.17
C GLY A 47 0.22 7.49 0.11
N THR A 48 -0.88 7.17 -0.59
CA THR A 48 -1.33 5.78 -0.77
C THR A 48 -0.35 4.97 -1.63
N GLY A 49 0.24 5.57 -2.67
CA GLY A 49 1.29 4.92 -3.47
C GLY A 49 2.53 4.58 -2.64
N LEU A 50 3.02 5.52 -1.83
CA LEU A 50 4.15 5.28 -0.91
C LEU A 50 3.82 4.22 0.13
N PHE A 51 2.62 4.25 0.71
CA PHE A 51 2.15 3.22 1.63
C PHE A 51 2.18 1.83 0.98
N TYR A 52 1.68 1.69 -0.25
CA TYR A 52 1.68 0.42 -0.98
C TYR A 52 3.10 -0.13 -1.20
N ILE A 53 4.04 0.72 -1.62
CA ILE A 53 5.44 0.35 -1.81
C ILE A 53 6.06 -0.08 -0.48
N LEU A 54 5.90 0.72 0.59
CA LEU A 54 6.44 0.42 1.91
C LEU A 54 5.86 -0.87 2.47
N TRP A 55 4.55 -1.08 2.35
CA TRP A 55 3.92 -2.31 2.80
C TRP A 55 4.48 -3.52 2.04
N GLY A 56 4.58 -3.45 0.70
CA GLY A 56 5.08 -4.54 -0.12
C GLY A 56 6.52 -4.93 0.19
N THR A 57 7.38 -3.92 0.39
CA THR A 57 8.78 -4.12 0.77
C THR A 57 8.94 -4.71 2.17
N LEU A 58 8.23 -4.18 3.17
CA LEU A 58 8.27 -4.69 4.54
C LEU A 58 7.69 -6.09 4.66
N HIS A 59 6.62 -6.40 3.93
CA HIS A 59 6.03 -7.72 3.90
C HIS A 59 7.02 -8.77 3.38
N HIS A 60 7.64 -8.54 2.22
CA HIS A 60 8.61 -9.47 1.66
C HIS A 60 9.92 -9.54 2.46
N ALA A 61 10.34 -8.44 3.09
CA ALA A 61 11.45 -8.45 4.04
C ALA A 61 11.18 -9.34 5.25
N HIS A 62 9.95 -9.31 5.78
CA HIS A 62 9.56 -10.17 6.88
C HIS A 62 9.43 -11.65 6.47
N GLU A 63 9.01 -11.93 5.23
CA GLU A 63 8.93 -13.30 4.71
C GLU A 63 10.29 -13.91 4.34
N GLY A 64 11.36 -13.10 4.31
CA GLY A 64 12.72 -13.52 3.97
C GLY A 64 12.97 -13.65 2.46
N ASP A 65 12.05 -13.14 1.63
CA ASP A 65 12.14 -13.15 0.17
C ASP A 65 12.37 -11.73 -0.38
N PHE A 66 13.22 -10.95 0.29
CA PHE A 66 13.48 -9.57 -0.13
C PHE A 66 14.48 -9.52 -1.28
N HIS A 67 13.99 -9.13 -2.45
CA HIS A 67 14.80 -8.90 -3.64
C HIS A 67 14.51 -7.52 -4.24
N PRO A 68 15.50 -6.80 -4.78
CA PRO A 68 15.29 -5.48 -5.41
C PRO A 68 14.24 -5.49 -6.53
N LYS A 69 14.08 -6.64 -7.20
CA LYS A 69 13.03 -6.86 -8.21
C LYS A 69 11.62 -6.62 -7.64
N ILE A 70 11.36 -7.04 -6.42
CA ILE A 70 10.06 -6.86 -5.76
C ILE A 70 9.81 -5.38 -5.50
N VAL A 71 10.80 -4.66 -4.98
CA VAL A 71 10.70 -3.20 -4.78
C VAL A 71 10.33 -2.50 -6.09
N LEU A 72 10.96 -2.91 -7.20
CA LEU A 72 10.66 -2.38 -8.53
C LEU A 72 9.23 -2.70 -8.97
N GLU A 73 8.76 -3.94 -8.80
CA GLU A 73 7.39 -4.36 -9.13
C GLU A 73 6.35 -3.49 -8.42
N TYR A 74 6.48 -3.32 -7.10
CA TYR A 74 5.58 -2.48 -6.32
C TYR A 74 5.65 -1.00 -6.72
N THR A 75 6.86 -0.50 -7.02
CA THR A 75 7.06 0.88 -7.47
C THR A 75 6.41 1.13 -8.82
N LEU A 76 6.53 0.19 -9.77
CA LEU A 76 5.92 0.30 -11.10
C LEU A 76 4.39 0.27 -11.01
N VAL A 77 3.82 -0.62 -10.21
CA VAL A 77 2.37 -0.70 -9.99
C VAL A 77 1.84 0.57 -9.34
N ALA A 78 2.49 1.06 -8.28
CA ALA A 78 2.13 2.33 -7.64
C ALA A 78 2.21 3.50 -8.62
N SER A 79 3.31 3.60 -9.38
CA SER A 79 3.52 4.67 -10.36
C SER A 79 2.46 4.65 -11.45
N LEU A 80 2.09 3.47 -11.96
CA LEU A 80 1.02 3.31 -12.94
C LEU A 80 -0.33 3.78 -12.38
N ALA A 81 -0.69 3.33 -11.18
CA ALA A 81 -1.93 3.75 -10.53
C ALA A 81 -1.97 5.27 -10.29
N MET A 82 -0.88 5.84 -9.79
CA MET A 82 -0.74 7.28 -9.60
C MET A 82 -0.90 8.04 -10.93
N ALA A 83 -0.25 7.60 -12.01
CA ALA A 83 -0.35 8.24 -13.32
C ALA A 83 -1.79 8.24 -13.85
N LEU A 84 -2.51 7.13 -13.70
CA LEU A 84 -3.91 7.03 -14.11
C LEU A 84 -4.80 7.97 -13.29
N LEU A 85 -4.64 8.01 -11.97
CA LEU A 85 -5.45 8.86 -11.10
C LEU A 85 -5.14 10.35 -11.27
N LEU A 86 -3.87 10.71 -11.47
CA LEU A 86 -3.48 12.09 -11.77
C LEU A 86 -4.06 12.54 -13.12
N THR A 87 -4.05 11.67 -14.13
CA THR A 87 -4.68 11.96 -15.42
C THR A 87 -6.19 12.18 -15.28
N LEU A 88 -6.84 11.40 -14.42
CA LEU A 88 -8.26 11.56 -14.11
C LEU A 88 -8.54 12.92 -13.47
N ILE A 89 -7.76 13.31 -12.46
CA ILE A 89 -7.94 14.61 -11.81
C ILE A 89 -7.69 15.75 -12.79
N LEU A 90 -6.62 15.70 -13.58
CA LEU A 90 -6.28 16.76 -14.54
C LEU A 90 -7.32 16.96 -15.66
N ARG A 91 -8.16 15.95 -15.90
CA ARG A 91 -9.28 16.03 -16.86
C ARG A 91 -10.54 16.65 -16.25
N THR A 92 -10.68 16.62 -14.93
CA THR A 92 -11.91 17.04 -14.22
C THR A 92 -11.83 18.52 -13.87
#